data_AF-X0WEI8-F1
#
_entry.id   AF-X0WEI8-F1
#
_cell.length_a   1.000
_cell.length_b   1.000
_cell.length_c   1.000
_cell.angle_alpha   90.00
_cell.angle_beta   90.00
_cell.angle_gamma   90.00
#
_symmetry.space_group_name_H-M   'P 1'
#
loop_
_entity.id
_entity.type
_entity.pdbx_description
1 polymer ?
#
loop_
_entity_poly.entity_id
_entity_poly.type
_entity_poly.pdbx_seq_one_letter_code
_entity_poly.pdbx_strand_id
1 'polypeptide(L)' 'AADVVPQDIRAVRIWMLARTGRGDDKFANTRTYTVGSKVITPNTDANLNNDNLRMRLLETTVKCRNMGL' A
#
# COMPACT_ATOMS: atom_id res chain seq x y z
N ALA A 1 1.13 -8.77 -21.40
CA ALA A 1 2.36 -8.01 -21.11
C ALA A 1 3.53 -8.89 -21.48
N ALA A 2 4.61 -8.34 -22.02
CA ALA A 2 5.84 -9.13 -22.17
C ALA A 2 6.33 -9.54 -20.78
N ASP A 3 6.88 -10.76 -20.65
CA ASP A 3 7.48 -11.19 -19.40
C ASP A 3 8.62 -10.25 -19.03
N VAL A 4 8.63 -9.81 -17.77
CA VAL A 4 9.70 -8.96 -17.24
C VAL A 4 10.85 -9.87 -16.86
N VAL A 5 11.94 -9.78 -17.62
CA VAL A 5 13.19 -10.49 -17.31
C VAL A 5 13.78 -9.85 -16.04
N PRO A 6 14.04 -10.62 -14.97
CA PRO A 6 14.51 -10.06 -13.69
C PRO A 6 15.76 -9.17 -13.83
N GLN A 7 16.66 -9.50 -14.76
CA GLN A 7 17.90 -8.78 -15.03
C GLN A 7 17.69 -7.34 -15.52
N ASP A 8 16.51 -7.02 -16.04
CA ASP A 8 16.14 -5.69 -16.54
C ASP A 8 15.58 -4.78 -15.43
N ILE A 9 15.31 -5.31 -14.24
CA ILE A 9 14.73 -4.52 -13.14
C ILE A 9 15.81 -3.62 -12.51
N ARG A 10 15.58 -2.29 -12.55
CA ARG A 10 16.49 -1.27 -11.98
C ARG A 10 16.03 -0.73 -10.64
N ALA A 11 14.74 -0.78 -10.36
CA ALA A 11 14.16 -0.37 -9.08
C ALA A 11 12.80 -1.02 -8.87
N VAL A 12 12.39 -1.12 -7.61
CA VAL A 12 11.04 -1.49 -7.20
C VAL A 12 10.46 -0.38 -6.32
N ARG A 13 9.20 -0.03 -6.56
CA ARG A 13 8.43 0.85 -5.69
C ARG A 13 7.51 -0.02 -4.84
N ILE A 14 7.56 0.18 -3.53
CA ILE A 14 6.83 -0.61 -2.53
C ILE A 14 5.91 0.35 -1.80
N TRP A 15 4.63 -0.03 -1.73
CA TRP A 15 3.62 0.63 -0.91
C TRP A 15 3.21 -0.32 0.21
N MET A 16 3.14 0.19 1.43
CA MET A 16 2.65 -0.54 2.59
C MET A 16 1.63 0.31 3.33
N LEU A 17 0.37 -0.09 3.27
CA LEU A 17 -0.70 0.48 4.08
C LEU A 17 -0.86 -0.39 5.34
N ALA A 18 -0.49 0.16 6.49
CA ALA A 18 -0.62 -0.51 7.77
C ALA A 18 -1.76 0.11 8.59
N ARG A 19 -2.47 -0.73 9.35
CA ARG A 19 -3.52 -0.34 10.31
C ARG A 19 -3.04 -0.50 11.75
N THR A 20 -3.63 0.25 12.68
CA THR A 20 -3.47 -0.01 14.11
C THR A 20 -4.02 -1.39 14.48
N GLY A 21 -3.47 -2.01 15.52
CA GLY A 21 -3.96 -3.30 16.02
C GLY A 21 -5.31 -3.23 16.73
N ARG A 22 -5.70 -2.03 17.19
CA ARG A 22 -7.00 -1.76 17.84
C ARG A 22 -7.71 -0.63 17.11
N GLY A 23 -9.01 -0.81 16.89
CA GLY A 23 -9.92 0.21 16.36
C GLY A 23 -10.44 1.16 17.44
N ASP A 24 -11.07 2.23 16.98
CA ASP A 24 -11.73 3.26 17.78
C ASP A 24 -13.14 3.42 17.18
N ASP A 25 -14.15 2.88 17.86
CA ASP A 25 -15.52 2.75 17.31
C ASP A 25 -16.17 4.11 16.97
N LYS A 26 -15.61 5.22 17.47
CA LYS A 26 -16.07 6.58 17.17
C LYS A 26 -15.29 7.25 16.04
N PHE A 27 -14.33 6.55 15.42
CA PHE A 27 -13.42 7.10 14.43
C PHE A 27 -13.79 6.65 13.01
N ALA A 28 -14.46 7.49 12.23
CA ALA A 28 -14.58 7.21 10.79
C ALA A 28 -13.27 7.58 10.07
N ASN A 29 -12.62 6.61 9.42
CA ASN A 29 -11.41 6.92 8.65
C ASN A 29 -11.78 7.38 7.23
N THR A 30 -11.90 8.71 7.07
CA THR A 30 -12.25 9.36 5.80
C THR A 30 -11.07 9.62 4.88
N ARG A 31 -9.86 9.16 5.24
CA ARG A 31 -8.67 9.36 4.41
C ARG A 31 -8.63 8.38 3.26
N THR A 32 -8.36 8.88 2.06
CA THR A 32 -8.10 8.05 0.89
C THR A 32 -6.61 7.73 0.78
N TYR A 33 -6.29 6.46 0.61
CA TYR A 33 -4.93 5.96 0.44
C TYR A 33 -4.76 5.33 -0.95
N THR A 34 -3.69 5.71 -1.66
CA THR A 34 -3.32 5.10 -2.94
C THR A 34 -2.19 4.10 -2.72
N VAL A 35 -2.47 2.81 -2.93
CA VAL A 35 -1.54 1.69 -2.76
C VAL A 35 -1.28 1.06 -4.12
N GLY A 36 -0.21 1.48 -4.79
CA GLY A 36 0.03 1.10 -6.18
C GLY A 36 -1.11 1.59 -7.08
N SER A 37 -1.80 0.65 -7.75
CA SER A 37 -2.97 0.94 -8.59
C SER A 37 -4.31 0.90 -7.83
N LYS A 38 -4.31 0.58 -6.53
CA LYS A 38 -5.52 0.51 -5.71
C LYS A 38 -5.75 1.83 -4.97
N VAL A 39 -7.00 2.27 -4.95
CA VAL A 39 -7.48 3.40 -4.14
C VAL A 39 -8.36 2.84 -3.03
N ILE A 40 -8.01 3.14 -1.79
CA ILE A 40 -8.68 2.62 -0.59
C ILE A 40 -9.20 3.82 0.21
N THR A 41 -10.51 3.87 0.41
CA THR A 41 -11.17 4.85 1.27
C THR A 41 -11.89 4.07 2.36
N PRO A 42 -11.31 3.87 3.56
CA PRO A 42 -11.75 2.84 4.50
C PRO A 42 -13.23 2.90 4.90
N ASN A 43 -13.79 4.09 5.10
CA ASN A 43 -15.19 4.27 5.48
C ASN A 43 -16.19 4.01 4.33
N THR A 44 -15.72 3.85 3.10
CA THR A 44 -16.54 3.56 1.91
C THR A 44 -16.00 2.38 1.09
N ASP A 45 -14.98 1.69 1.58
CA ASP A 45 -14.35 0.54 0.91
C ASP A 45 -15.23 -0.72 1.12
N ALA A 46 -15.14 -1.67 0.19
CA ALA A 46 -15.89 -2.93 0.26
C ALA A 46 -15.53 -3.76 1.50
N ASN A 47 -14.31 -3.58 2.04
CA ASN A 47 -13.90 -4.23 3.27
C ASN A 47 -14.26 -3.38 4.49
N LEU A 48 -15.42 -3.67 5.09
CA LEU A 48 -15.91 -3.01 6.31
C LEU A 48 -14.96 -3.11 7.51
N ASN A 49 -14.03 -4.09 7.52
CA ASN A 49 -13.03 -4.24 8.57
C ASN A 49 -11.87 -3.23 8.48
N ASN A 50 -11.92 -2.32 7.50
CA ASN A 50 -10.97 -1.22 7.36
C ASN A 50 -11.45 0.05 8.07
N ASP A 51 -12.75 0.18 8.34
CA ASP A 51 -13.27 1.33 9.07
C ASP A 51 -12.88 1.29 10.56
N ASN A 52 -13.02 2.41 11.27
CA ASN A 52 -12.67 2.54 12.70
C ASN A 52 -11.18 2.33 13.02
N LEU A 53 -10.31 2.30 12.01
CA LEU A 53 -8.88 2.05 12.18
C LEU A 53 -8.05 3.21 11.67
N ARG A 54 -7.11 3.67 12.51
CA ARG A 54 -6.08 4.61 12.07
C ARG A 54 -5.09 3.86 11.18
N MET A 55 -4.77 4.44 10.02
CA MET A 55 -3.85 3.83 9.07
C MET A 55 -2.73 4.78 8.66
N ARG A 56 -1.59 4.20 8.29
CA ARG A 56 -0.43 4.91 7.75
C ARG A 56 0.05 4.22 6.48
N LEU A 57 0.16 5.01 5.41
CA LEU A 57 0.83 4.59 4.18
C LEU A 57 2.32 4.90 4.29
N LEU A 58 3.14 3.89 4.04
CA LEU A 58 4.56 4.05 3.78
C LEU A 58 4.82 3.74 2.31
N GLU A 59 5.67 4.55 1.71
CA GLU A 59 6.12 4.37 0.33
C GLU A 59 7.64 4.42 0.32
N THR A 60 8.25 3.47 -0.39
CA THR A 60 9.70 3.45 -0.57
C THR A 60 10.05 2.96 -1.96
N THR A 61 11.15 3.47 -2.50
CA THR A 61 11.73 3.00 -3.76
C THR A 61 13.10 2.40 -3.48
N VAL A 62 13.26 1.12 -3.79
CA VAL A 62 14.53 0.40 -3.63
C VAL A 62 15.20 0.27 -4.99
N LYS A 63 16.45 0.71 -5.09
CA LYS A 63 17.27 0.54 -6.31
C LYS A 63 17.89 -0.86 -6.33
N CYS A 64 17.66 -1.60 -7.40
CA CYS A 64 18.07 -2.99 -7.57
C CYS A 64 19.42 -3.11 -8.29
N ARG A 65 20.50 -2.62 -7.66
CA ARG A 65 21.82 -2.51 -8.33
C ARG A 65 22.49 -3.85 -8.63
N ASN A 66 22.12 -4.91 -7.90
CA ASN A 66 22.74 -6.24 -8.00
C ASN A 66 21.87 -7.27 -8.73
N MET A 67 20.82 -6.84 -9.43
CA MET A 67 19.90 -7.74 -10.13
C MET A 67 20.36 -8.13 -11.54
N GLY A 68 21.42 -7.51 -12.07
CA GLY A 68 21.99 -7.79 -13.39
C GLY A 68 23.41 -8.37 -13.33
N LEU A 69 23.76 -9.03 -12.23
CA LEU A 69 24.97 -9.85 -12.10
C LEU A 69 24.61 -11.32 -12.37
#